data_AF-A0A326U8B3-F1
#
_entry.id   AF-A0A326U8B3-F1
#
_cell.length_a   1.000
_cell.length_b   1.000
_cell.length_c   1.000
_cell.angle_alpha   90.00
_cell.angle_beta   90.00
_cell.angle_gamma   90.00
#
_symmetry.space_group_name_H-M   'P 1'
#
loop_
_entity.id
_entity.type
_entity.pdbx_description
1 polymer ?
#
loop_
_entity_poly.entity_id
_entity_poly.type
_entity_poly.pdbx_seq_one_letter_code
_entity_poly.pdbx_strand_id
1 'polypeptide(L)'
;MCNVFLACEPLVGTRVTMTAPQRTKKEWAEFVRRLAEEHYPTADKIVLVLDNLNTHTLAALYEVFPVAQARRLCQRQQQATRA
;
A
#
# COMPACT_ATOMS: atom_id res chain seq x y z
N MET A 1 -3.16 16.92 14.10
CA MET A 1 -2.45 16.79 12.80
C MET A 1 -3.13 15.66 12.01
N CYS A 2 -3.26 15.80 10.70
CA CYS A 2 -3.86 14.79 9.80
C CYS A 2 -2.83 14.45 8.71
N ASN A 3 -2.60 13.16 8.48
CA ASN A 3 -1.71 12.66 7.43
C ASN A 3 -2.56 12.14 6.28
N VAL A 4 -2.07 12.33 5.05
CA VAL A 4 -2.74 11.88 3.84
C VAL A 4 -1.85 10.89 3.11
N PHE A 5 -2.39 9.71 2.82
CA PHE A 5 -1.84 8.76 1.87
C PHE A 5 -2.54 8.96 0.53
N LEU A 6 -1.77 8.94 -0.54
CA LEU A 6 -2.24 9.11 -1.91
C LEU A 6 -1.57 8.05 -2.79
N ALA A 7 -2.39 7.30 -3.52
CA ALA A 7 -1.97 6.51 -4.66
C ALA A 7 -2.55 7.16 -5.92
N CYS A 8 -1.72 7.26 -6.95
CA CYS A 8 -2.10 7.87 -8.21
C CYS A 8 -1.76 6.88 -9.32
N GLU A 9 -2.73 6.63 -10.20
CA GLU A 9 -2.56 5.89 -11.44
C GLU A 9 -2.79 6.85 -12.61
N PRO A 10 -1.74 7.55 -13.10
CA PRO A 10 -1.90 8.67 -14.01
C PRO A 10 -2.54 8.29 -15.35
N LEU A 11 -2.21 7.11 -15.88
CA LEU A 11 -2.70 6.65 -17.19
C LEU A 11 -4.20 6.33 -17.17
N VAL A 12 -4.71 5.86 -16.04
CA VAL A 12 -6.15 5.61 -15.83
C VAL A 12 -6.86 6.86 -15.33
N GLY A 13 -6.11 7.86 -14.84
CA GLY A 13 -6.65 9.09 -14.25
C GLY A 13 -7.26 8.89 -12.86
N THR A 14 -6.91 7.80 -12.18
CA THR A 14 -7.47 7.47 -10.86
C THR A 14 -6.55 7.92 -9.74
N ARG A 15 -7.14 8.43 -8.67
CA ARG A 15 -6.46 8.74 -7.41
C ARG A 15 -7.24 8.16 -6.24
N VAL A 16 -6.52 7.49 -5.34
CA VAL A 16 -7.08 6.93 -4.12
C VAL A 16 -6.41 7.62 -2.95
N THR A 17 -7.22 8.15 -2.04
CA THR A 17 -6.72 8.83 -0.84
C THR A 17 -7.21 8.15 0.43
N MET A 18 -6.37 8.21 1.46
CA MET A 18 -6.74 7.81 2.81
C MET A 18 -6.16 8.81 3.79
N THR A 19 -6.98 9.28 4.71
CA THR A 19 -6.55 10.12 5.82
C THR A 19 -6.28 9.26 7.04
N ALA A 20 -5.24 9.60 7.80
CA ALA A 20 -4.86 8.93 9.03
C ALA A 20 -4.39 9.95 10.08
N PRO A 21 -4.63 9.72 11.38
CA PRO A 21 -4.17 10.62 12.43
C PRO A 21 -2.64 10.66 12.53
N GLN A 22 -1.95 9.57 12.17
CA GLN A 22 -0.50 9.43 12.20
C GLN A 22 0.00 8.75 10.91
N ARG A 23 1.27 8.93 10.56
CA ARG A 23 1.92 8.24 9.44
C ARG A 23 2.79 7.11 10.01
N THR A 24 2.18 5.96 10.26
CA THR A 24 2.85 4.78 10.81
C THR A 24 2.88 3.64 9.79
N LYS A 25 3.69 2.60 10.07
CA LYS A 25 3.68 1.35 9.32
C LYS A 25 2.29 0.71 9.25
N LYS A 26 1.50 0.83 10.33
CA LYS A 26 0.12 0.31 10.41
C LYS A 26 -0.80 1.00 9.41
N GLU A 27 -0.79 2.33 9.42
CA GLU A 27 -1.63 3.11 8.50
C GLU A 27 -1.20 2.89 7.05
N TRP A 28 0.10 2.76 6.79
CA TRP A 28 0.58 2.38 5.46
C TRP A 28 0.12 0.98 5.04
N ALA A 29 0.25 -0.02 5.92
CA ALA A 29 -0.17 -1.40 5.63
C ALA A 29 -1.67 -1.48 5.34
N GLU A 30 -2.48 -0.72 6.10
CA GLU A 30 -3.92 -0.60 5.86
C GLU A 30 -4.21 0.05 4.50
N PHE A 31 -3.48 1.10 4.14
CA PHE A 31 -3.62 1.73 2.82
C PHE A 31 -3.34 0.75 1.68
N VAL A 32 -2.26 -0.04 1.79
CA VAL A 32 -1.90 -1.06 0.80
C VAL A 32 -2.94 -2.18 0.74
N ARG A 33 -3.49 -2.61 1.89
CA ARG A 33 -4.60 -3.58 1.93
C ARG A 33 -5.81 -3.05 1.16
N ARG A 34 -6.23 -1.81 1.42
CA ARG A 34 -7.35 -1.18 0.72
C ARG A 34 -7.12 -1.08 -0.79
N LEU A 35 -5.91 -0.72 -1.21
CA LEU A 35 -5.57 -0.74 -2.63
C LEU A 35 -5.75 -2.14 -3.25
N ALA A 36 -5.25 -3.17 -2.58
CA ALA A 36 -5.29 -4.54 -3.10
C ALA A 36 -6.67 -5.20 -3.05
N GLU A 37 -7.42 -4.99 -1.97
CA GLU A 37 -8.66 -5.71 -1.70
C GLU A 37 -9.91 -4.91 -2.12
N GLU A 38 -9.87 -3.58 -2.07
CA GLU A 38 -11.05 -2.73 -2.34
C GLU A 38 -10.97 -2.06 -3.72
N HIS A 39 -9.83 -1.48 -4.08
CA HIS A 39 -9.69 -0.72 -5.33
C HIS A 39 -9.32 -1.60 -6.53
N TYR A 40 -8.46 -2.59 -6.33
CA TYR A 40 -8.01 -3.49 -7.38
C TYR A 40 -8.18 -4.97 -6.98
N PRO A 41 -9.39 -5.43 -6.62
CA PRO A 41 -9.62 -6.79 -6.14
C PRO A 41 -9.23 -7.87 -7.17
N THR A 42 -9.37 -7.56 -8.46
CA THR A 42 -9.12 -8.49 -9.58
C THR A 42 -7.71 -8.38 -10.14
N ALA A 43 -6.88 -7.45 -9.65
CA ALA A 43 -5.51 -7.32 -10.14
C ALA A 43 -4.61 -8.43 -9.59
N ASP A 44 -3.97 -9.17 -10.49
CA ASP A 44 -2.99 -10.20 -10.12
C ASP A 44 -1.76 -9.58 -9.44
N LYS A 45 -1.35 -8.39 -9.90
CA LYS A 45 -0.22 -7.65 -9.36
C LYS A 45 -0.45 -6.15 -9.39
N ILE A 46 0.02 -5.47 -8.34
CA ILE A 46 0.01 -4.03 -8.18
C ILE A 46 1.46 -3.58 -8.06
N VAL A 47 1.90 -2.76 -9.01
CA VAL A 47 3.24 -2.18 -9.01
C VAL A 47 3.20 -0.84 -8.30
N LEU A 48 3.79 -0.78 -7.12
CA LEU A 48 3.87 0.44 -6.33
C LEU A 48 5.24 1.09 -6.52
N VAL A 49 5.22 2.34 -6.99
CA VAL A 49 6.36 3.25 -6.90
C VAL A 49 6.16 4.07 -5.63
N LEU A 50 6.99 3.81 -4.63
CA LEU A 50 6.87 4.41 -3.30
C LEU A 50 7.87 5.55 -3.12
N ASP A 51 7.55 6.50 -2.24
CA ASP A 51 8.54 7.45 -1.72
C ASP A 51 9.56 6.72 -0.82
N ASN A 52 10.72 7.34 -0.60
CA ASN A 52 11.82 6.73 0.16
C ASN A 52 11.61 6.90 1.67
N LEU A 53 10.68 6.13 2.24
CA LEU A 53 10.40 6.12 3.68
C LEU A 53 10.67 4.76 4.32
N ASN A 54 11.08 4.80 5.58
CA ASN A 54 11.23 3.60 6.42
C ASN A 54 9.92 2.86 6.72
N THR A 55 8.75 3.48 6.51
CA THR A 55 7.44 2.86 6.72
C THR A 55 6.99 1.99 5.54
N HIS A 56 7.61 2.12 4.37
CA HIS A 56 7.15 1.55 3.10
C HIS A 56 7.81 0.21 2.80
N THR A 57 7.62 -0.77 3.69
CA THR A 57 8.27 -2.07 3.60
C THR A 57 7.25 -3.19 3.60
N LEU A 58 7.47 -4.25 2.80
CA LEU A 58 6.63 -5.45 2.84
C LEU A 58 6.60 -6.09 4.24
N ALA A 59 7.66 -5.91 5.03
CA ALA A 59 7.70 -6.33 6.43
C ALA A 59 6.57 -5.71 7.28
N ALA A 60 6.18 -4.46 7.01
CA ALA A 60 5.07 -3.81 7.72
C ALA A 60 3.73 -4.54 7.51
N LEU A 61 3.54 -5.26 6.39
CA LEU A 61 2.34 -6.08 6.19
C LEU A 61 2.31 -7.27 7.16
N TYR A 62 3.46 -7.88 7.43
CA TYR A 62 3.58 -8.98 8.40
C TYR A 62 3.49 -8.51 9.85
N GLU A 63 3.90 -7.27 10.14
CA GLU A 63 3.75 -6.67 11.48
C GLU A 63 2.27 -6.38 11.81
N VAL A 64 1.43 -6.17 10.80
CA VAL A 64 0.06 -5.63 10.97
C VAL A 64 -1.02 -6.68 10.75
N PHE A 65 -0.83 -7.60 9.80
CA PHE A 65 -1.84 -8.58 9.42
C PHE A 65 -1.46 -10.01 9.80
N PRO A 66 -2.44 -10.92 9.96
CA PRO A 66 -2.16 -12.35 10.09
C PRO A 66 -1.30 -12.86 8.94
N VAL A 67 -0.39 -13.80 9.22
CA VAL A 67 0.63 -14.29 8.27
C VAL A 67 0.04 -14.69 6.91
N ALA A 68 -1.11 -15.38 6.89
CA ALA A 68 -1.77 -15.79 5.65
C ALA A 68 -2.22 -14.59 4.79
N GLN A 69 -2.79 -13.56 5.43
CA GLN A 69 -3.22 -12.35 4.74
C GLN A 69 -2.00 -11.52 4.29
N ALA A 70 -1.03 -11.33 5.17
CA ALA A 70 0.20 -10.61 4.87
C ALA A 70 0.93 -11.22 3.66
N ARG A 71 1.04 -12.56 3.61
CA ARG A 71 1.64 -13.28 2.49
C ARG A 71 0.92 -13.05 1.17
N ARG A 72 -0.42 -13.14 1.17
CA ARG A 72 -1.24 -12.87 -0.03
C ARG A 72 -1.07 -11.43 -0.51
N LEU A 73 -1.09 -10.47 0.41
CA LEU A 73 -0.85 -9.06 0.08
C LEU A 73 0.55 -8.88 -0.51
N CYS A 74 1.59 -9.42 0.13
CA CYS A 74 2.97 -9.33 -0.35
C CYS A 74 3.15 -9.92 -1.76
N GLN A 75 2.51 -11.06 -2.06
CA GLN A 75 2.61 -11.69 -3.38
C GLN A 75 1.99 -10.84 -4.50
N ARG A 76 0.95 -10.06 -4.16
CA ARG A 76 0.29 -9.16 -5.11
C ARG A 76 1.00 -7.82 -5.28
N GLN A 77 1.95 -7.48 -4.41
CA GLN A 77 2.65 -6.20 -4.46
C GLN A 77 4.03 -6.35 -5.08
N GLN A 78 4.36 -5.45 -6.01
CA GLN A 78 5.73 -5.26 -6.50
C GLN A 78 6.18 -3.85 -6.18
N GLN A 79 7.19 -3.73 -5.33
CA GLN A 79 7.84 -2.45 -5.08
C GLN A 79 8.83 -2.19 -6.22
N ALA A 80 8.56 -1.18 -7.03
CA ALA A 80 9.50 -0.68 -8.01
C ALA A 80 10.34 0.42 -7.36
N THR A 81 11.62 0.15 -7.15
CA THR A 81 12.57 1.18 -6.73
C THR A 81 12.79 2.12 -7.90
N ARG A 82 12.63 3.44 -7.69
CA ARG A 82 13.04 4.44 -8.70
C ARG A 82 14.54 4.26 -8.96
N ALA A 83 14.92 4.11 -10.22
CA ALA A 83 16.28 4.33 -10.68
C ALA A 83 16.65 5.82 -10.54
#